data_AF-A0A661QQT9-F1
#
_entry.id   AF-A0A661QQT9-F1
#
_cell.length_a   1.000
_cell.length_b   1.000
_cell.length_c   1.000
_cell.angle_alpha   90.00
_cell.angle_beta   90.00
_cell.angle_gamma   90.00
#
_symmetry.space_group_name_H-M   'P 1'
#
loop_
_entity.id
_entity.type
_entity.pdbx_description
1 polymer ?
#
loop_
_entity_poly.entity_id
_entity_poly.type
_entity_poly.pdbx_seq_one_letter_code
_entity_poly.pdbx_strand_id
1 'polypeptide(L)' 'MEYGPFERIIRIPVAVDTEQMEAYYENGLLVIQMLRKKANNTIKIDVS' A
#
# COMPACT_ATOMS: atom_id res chain seq x y z
N MET A 1 -18.04 -26.75 6.02
CA MET A 1 -17.69 -25.31 6.08
C MET A 1 -17.63 -24.83 4.66
N GLU A 2 -18.57 -23.97 4.25
CA GLU A 2 -18.53 -23.36 2.92
C GLU A 2 -17.66 -22.10 3.00
N TYR A 3 -16.52 -22.13 2.35
CA TYR A 3 -15.68 -20.96 2.19
C TYR A 3 -16.23 -20.13 1.02
N GLY A 4 -16.49 -18.85 1.25
CA GLY A 4 -16.95 -17.90 0.25
C GLY A 4 -15.84 -16.91 -0.16
N PRO A 5 -16.09 -16.08 -1.19
CA PRO A 5 -15.18 -15.01 -1.53
C PRO A 5 -14.99 -14.05 -0.34
N PHE A 6 -13.79 -13.48 -0.21
CA PHE A 6 -13.49 -12.46 0.79
C PHE A 6 -12.92 -11.20 0.12
N GLU A 7 -13.21 -10.04 0.71
CA GLU A 7 -12.69 -8.75 0.27
C GLU A 7 -12.29 -7.92 1.49
N ARG A 8 -11.25 -7.10 1.34
CA ARG A 8 -10.87 -6.11 2.35
C ARG A 8 -10.30 -4.85 1.71
N ILE A 9 -10.77 -3.69 2.17
CA ILE A 9 -10.24 -2.38 1.79
C ILE A 9 -9.42 -1.83 2.94
N ILE A 10 -8.16 -1.45 2.68
CA ILE A 10 -7.24 -0.87 3.66
C ILE A 10 -6.77 0.50 3.15
N ARG A 11 -6.97 1.55 3.93
CA ARG A 11 -6.44 2.89 3.62
C ARG A 11 -5.03 3.01 4.15
N ILE A 12 -4.07 3.24 3.27
CA ILE A 12 -2.65 3.40 3.62
C ILE A 12 -2.35 4.89 3.80
N PRO A 13 -1.60 5.30 4.85
CA PRO A 13 -1.40 6.72 5.20
C PRO A 13 -0.42 7.47 4.28
N VAL A 14 0.15 6.81 3.27
CA VAL A 14 1.13 7.39 2.35
C VAL A 14 0.77 7.05 0.91
N ALA A 15 1.12 7.94 -0.02
CA ALA A 15 1.07 7.63 -1.44
C ALA A 15 2.10 6.53 -1.75
N VAL A 16 1.64 5.48 -2.41
CA VAL A 16 2.46 4.33 -2.84
C VAL A 16 2.68 4.39 -4.35
N ASP A 17 3.79 3.81 -4.80
CA ASP A 17 4.07 3.56 -6.21
C ASP A 17 3.40 2.23 -6.61
N THR A 18 2.29 2.33 -7.35
CA THR A 18 1.51 1.15 -7.76
C THR A 18 2.15 0.38 -8.91
N GLU A 19 3.09 0.99 -9.66
CA GLU A 19 3.77 0.32 -10.78
C GLU A 19 4.84 -0.66 -10.29
N GLN A 20 5.36 -0.45 -9.07
CA GLN A 20 6.37 -1.29 -8.42
C GLN A 20 5.80 -2.08 -7.24
N MET A 21 4.51 -2.41 -7.27
CA MET A 21 3.89 -3.25 -6.26
C MET A 21 4.23 -4.72 -6.51
N GLU A 22 4.64 -5.43 -5.46
CA GLU A 22 4.90 -6.87 -5.49
C GLU A 22 4.02 -7.58 -4.46
N ALA A 23 3.60 -8.81 -4.77
CA ALA A 23 2.83 -9.62 -3.85
C ALA A 23 3.23 -11.09 -3.95
N TYR A 24 3.27 -11.76 -2.80
CA TYR A 24 3.47 -13.20 -2.73
C TYR A 24 2.63 -13.82 -1.62
N TYR A 25 2.34 -15.09 -1.77
CA TYR A 25 1.58 -15.87 -0.79
C TYR A 25 2.44 -17.02 -0.28
N GLU A 26 2.59 -17.10 1.03
CA GLU A 26 3.40 -18.13 1.66
C GLU A 26 2.76 -18.55 2.99
N ASN A 27 2.57 -19.86 3.19
CA ASN A 27 2.13 -20.46 4.46
C ASN A 27 0.88 -19.83 5.10
N GLY A 28 -0.14 -19.47 4.29
CA GLY A 28 -1.37 -18.85 4.82
C GLY A 28 -1.32 -17.33 4.92
N LEU A 29 -0.20 -16.69 4.55
CA LEU A 29 0.00 -15.26 4.62
C LEU A 29 0.13 -14.65 3.23
N LEU A 30 -0.75 -13.71 2.91
CA LEU A 30 -0.59 -12.82 1.76
C LEU A 30 0.30 -11.64 2.17
N VAL A 31 1.47 -11.52 1.54
CA VAL A 31 2.39 -10.39 1.72
C VAL A 31 2.30 -9.48 0.50
N ILE A 32 2.07 -8.19 0.76
CA ILE A 32 2.02 -7.14 -0.27
C ILE A 32 3.10 -6.13 0.07
N GLN A 33 4.08 -5.98 -0.82
CA GLN A 33 5.15 -5.00 -0.70
C GLN A 33 4.85 -3.82 -1.62
N MET A 34 4.91 -2.61 -1.05
CA MET A 34 4.61 -1.37 -1.73
C MET A 34 5.70 -0.35 -1.41
N LEU A 35 6.29 0.24 -2.45
CA LEU A 35 7.23 1.33 -2.28
C LEU A 35 6.47 2.65 -2.08
N ARG A 36 7.01 3.52 -1.22
CA ARG A 36 6.49 4.87 -1.05
C ARG A 36 6.79 5.67 -2.33
N LYS A 37 5.78 6.38 -2.85
CA LYS A 37 5.98 7.29 -3.98
C LYS A 37 6.98 8.37 -3.59
N LYS A 38 8.00 8.60 -4.44
CA LYS A 38 9.01 9.65 -4.19
C LYS A 38 8.32 11.02 -4.12
N ALA A 39 8.59 11.77 -3.06
CA ALA A 39 8.08 13.12 -2.90
C ALA A 39 8.98 14.08 -3.71
N ASN A 40 8.53 14.47 -4.91
CA ASN A 40 9.35 15.32 -5.78
C ASN A 40 9.22 16.83 -5.50
N ASN A 41 8.51 17.24 -4.45
CA ASN A 41 8.55 18.63 -3.97
C ASN A 41 7.89 18.72 -2.60
N THR A 42 8.69 18.84 -1.54
CA THR A 42 8.17 19.29 -0.26
C THR A 42 7.93 20.79 -0.38
N ILE A 43 6.68 21.19 -0.62
CA ILE A 43 6.30 22.60 -0.49
C ILE A 43 6.42 22.92 1.00
N LYS A 44 7.49 23.62 1.39
CA LYS A 44 7.58 24.21 2.73
C LYS A 44 6.52 25.30 2.80
N ILE A 45 5.54 25.12 3.68
CA ILE A 45 4.56 26.14 3.99
C ILE A 45 5.11 26.87 5.23
N ASP A 46 5.52 28.11 5.06
CA ASP A 46 5.84 29.00 6.17
C ASP A 46 4.54 29.53 6.77
N VAL A 47 4.42 29.47 8.10
CA VAL A 47 3.30 30.04 8.85
C VAL A 47 3.86 31.23 9.62
N SER A 48 3.53 32.45 9.17
CA SER A 48 3.82 33.72 9.84
C SER A 48 2.64 34.17 10.70
#